data_AF-A0A4U2EC28-F1
#
_entry.id   AF-A0A4U2EC28-F1
#
_cell.length_a   1.000
_cell.length_b   1.000
_cell.length_c   1.000
_cell.angle_alpha   90.00
_cell.angle_beta   90.00
_cell.angle_gamma   90.00
#
_symmetry.space_group_name_H-M   'P 1'
#
loop_
_entity.id
_entity.type
_entity.pdbx_description
1 polymer ?
#
loop_
_entity_poly.entity_id
_entity_poly.type
_entity_poly.pdbx_seq_one_letter_code
_entity_poly.pdbx_strand_id
1 'polypeptide(L)'
;CRQCEKIGDSSRIVQKPSPQSLIPKSFATESLLTNIILGKYQYAMPLYRQESLFTQSGIELSRTTMARWVIQVSEKFAPLYAALKEHLLQQVVVQADETPLNVLKEEKQCYMWLY
;
A
#
# COMPACT_ATOMS: atom_id res chain seq x y z
N CYS A 1 -29.50 -26.79 -14.23
CA CYS A 1 -30.12 -27.87 -15.05
C CYS A 1 -31.59 -27.97 -14.66
N ARG A 2 -32.54 -27.86 -15.61
CA ARG A 2 -34.01 -27.89 -15.34
C ARG A 2 -34.52 -29.23 -14.80
N GLN A 3 -33.76 -30.31 -15.00
CA GLN A 3 -34.03 -31.63 -14.43
C GLN A 3 -33.67 -31.69 -12.93
N CYS A 4 -32.59 -31.02 -12.51
CA CYS A 4 -32.09 -31.03 -11.13
C CYS A 4 -32.98 -30.22 -10.16
N GLU A 5 -33.72 -29.23 -10.65
CA GLU A 5 -34.72 -28.50 -9.85
C GLU A 5 -35.91 -29.36 -9.42
N LYS A 6 -36.26 -30.39 -10.21
CA LYS A 6 -37.46 -31.22 -9.97
C LYS A 6 -37.23 -32.40 -9.01
N ILE A 7 -35.98 -32.85 -8.88
CA ILE A 7 -35.64 -34.10 -8.15
C ILE A 7 -35.11 -33.81 -6.74
N GLY A 8 -34.89 -32.53 -6.39
CA GLY A 8 -34.63 -32.15 -4.99
C GLY A 8 -33.35 -32.78 -4.43
N ASP A 9 -32.31 -32.92 -5.23
CA ASP A 9 -30.98 -33.21 -4.69
C ASP A 9 -30.31 -31.88 -4.34
N SER A 10 -30.04 -31.66 -3.05
CA SER A 10 -29.44 -30.44 -2.53
C SER A 10 -28.12 -30.12 -3.24
N SER A 11 -28.16 -29.20 -4.21
CA SER A 11 -26.95 -28.72 -4.88
C SER A 11 -26.15 -27.87 -3.89
N ARG A 12 -25.15 -28.47 -3.25
CA ARG A 12 -24.27 -27.79 -2.29
C ARG A 12 -23.30 -26.91 -3.06
N ILE A 13 -23.68 -25.65 -3.28
CA ILE A 13 -22.78 -24.63 -3.85
C ILE A 13 -21.70 -24.33 -2.80
N VAL A 14 -20.50 -24.89 -2.99
CA VAL A 14 -19.35 -24.60 -2.13
C VAL A 14 -18.56 -23.46 -2.76
N GLN A 15 -18.59 -22.28 -2.15
CA GLN A 15 -17.73 -21.17 -2.53
C GLN A 15 -16.43 -21.22 -1.73
N LYS A 16 -15.28 -21.08 -2.43
CA LYS A 16 -13.99 -20.92 -1.77
C LYS A 16 -13.96 -19.55 -1.07
N PRO A 17 -13.47 -19.45 0.18
CA PRO A 17 -13.29 -18.14 0.82
C PRO A 17 -12.38 -17.27 -0.04
N SER A 18 -12.74 -15.99 -0.16
CA SER A 18 -11.93 -15.01 -0.88
C SER A 18 -10.53 -14.92 -0.26
N PRO A 19 -9.48 -14.67 -1.07
CA PRO A 19 -8.17 -14.38 -0.52
C PRO A 19 -8.25 -13.19 0.45
N GLN A 20 -7.42 -13.20 1.47
CA GLN A 20 -7.37 -12.11 2.43
C GLN A 20 -6.82 -10.86 1.74
N SER A 21 -7.61 -9.80 1.72
CA SER A 21 -7.14 -8.49 1.24
C SER A 21 -6.11 -7.92 2.19
N LEU A 22 -5.13 -7.19 1.63
CA LEU A 22 -4.09 -6.51 2.41
C LEU A 22 -4.65 -5.55 3.46
N ILE A 23 -5.78 -4.89 3.15
CA ILE A 23 -6.51 -4.02 4.06
C ILE A 23 -7.94 -4.57 4.23
N PRO A 24 -8.23 -5.25 5.36
CA PRO A 24 -9.55 -5.83 5.60
C PRO A 24 -10.67 -4.78 5.53
N LYS A 25 -11.81 -5.17 4.94
CA LYS A 25 -13.01 -4.32 4.81
C LYS A 25 -12.77 -3.01 4.03
N SER A 26 -11.72 -2.96 3.20
CA SER A 26 -11.50 -1.88 2.23
C SER A 26 -11.80 -2.37 0.82
N PHE A 27 -12.21 -1.46 -0.06
CA PHE A 27 -12.31 -1.72 -1.50
C PHE A 27 -10.96 -1.56 -2.22
N ALA A 28 -9.89 -1.22 -1.49
CA ALA A 28 -8.56 -1.05 -2.04
C ALA A 28 -7.99 -2.40 -2.51
N THR A 29 -7.86 -2.54 -3.82
CA THR A 29 -7.16 -3.67 -4.43
C THR A 29 -5.65 -3.49 -4.30
N GLU A 30 -4.91 -4.59 -4.35
CA GLU A 30 -3.46 -4.60 -4.29
C GLU A 30 -2.86 -3.72 -5.39
N SER A 31 -3.39 -3.80 -6.61
CA SER A 31 -2.95 -2.96 -7.75
C SER A 31 -3.16 -1.47 -7.50
N LEU A 32 -4.29 -1.08 -6.88
CA LEU A 32 -4.55 0.32 -6.54
C LEU A 32 -3.55 0.81 -5.48
N LEU A 33 -3.32 0.02 -4.44
CA LEU A 33 -2.35 0.34 -3.38
C LEU A 33 -0.94 0.47 -3.94
N THR A 34 -0.52 -0.45 -4.79
CA THR A 34 0.78 -0.40 -5.48
C THR A 34 0.91 0.87 -6.31
N ASN A 35 -0.11 1.23 -7.10
CA ASN A 35 -0.07 2.44 -7.92
C ASN A 35 0.06 3.72 -7.07
N ILE A 36 -0.67 3.81 -5.96
CA ILE A 36 -0.60 4.97 -5.04
C ILE A 36 0.79 5.09 -4.41
N ILE A 37 1.34 3.96 -3.95
CA ILE A 37 2.67 3.91 -3.30
C ILE A 37 3.77 4.25 -4.31
N LEU A 38 3.75 3.65 -5.51
CA LEU A 38 4.70 3.97 -6.58
C LEU A 38 4.59 5.44 -6.97
N GLY A 39 3.37 5.94 -7.17
CA GLY A 39 3.10 7.37 -7.41
C GLY A 39 3.79 8.26 -6.38
N LYS A 40 3.63 7.92 -5.10
CA LYS A 40 4.16 8.74 -4.00
C LYS A 40 5.68 8.69 -3.89
N TYR A 41 6.27 7.49 -3.90
CA TYR A 41 7.67 7.29 -3.54
C TYR A 41 8.60 7.16 -4.75
N GLN A 42 8.19 6.45 -5.80
CA GLN A 42 9.01 6.29 -7.01
C GLN A 42 8.92 7.52 -7.92
N TYR A 43 7.71 8.08 -8.08
CA TYR A 43 7.46 9.18 -9.02
C TYR A 43 7.29 10.54 -8.34
N ALA A 44 7.58 10.63 -7.03
CA ALA A 44 7.50 11.86 -6.24
C ALA A 44 6.18 12.63 -6.41
N MET A 45 5.06 11.93 -6.61
CA MET A 45 3.74 12.52 -6.81
C MET A 45 3.00 12.64 -5.48
N PRO A 46 2.81 13.85 -4.93
CA PRO A 46 2.12 14.03 -3.66
C PRO A 46 0.67 13.53 -3.73
N LEU A 47 0.14 13.06 -2.61
CA LEU A 47 -1.20 12.46 -2.55
C LEU A 47 -2.33 13.41 -3.00
N TYR A 48 -2.19 14.73 -2.78
CA TYR A 48 -3.19 15.70 -3.28
C TYR A 48 -3.23 15.75 -4.82
N ARG A 49 -2.08 15.51 -5.46
CA ARG A 49 -1.98 15.49 -6.92
C ARG A 49 -2.57 14.20 -7.47
N GLN A 50 -2.32 13.08 -6.81
CA GLN A 50 -2.97 11.81 -7.13
C GLN A 50 -4.50 11.91 -6.97
N GLU A 51 -4.98 12.53 -5.89
CA GLU A 51 -6.41 12.80 -5.66
C GLU A 51 -7.02 13.58 -6.83
N SER A 52 -6.32 14.64 -7.29
CA SER A 52 -6.75 15.41 -8.46
C SER A 52 -6.84 14.56 -9.74
N LEU A 53 -5.92 13.61 -9.97
CA LEU A 53 -5.94 12.71 -11.12
C LEU A 53 -7.11 11.72 -11.06
N PHE A 54 -7.40 11.17 -9.87
CA PHE A 54 -8.56 10.30 -9.69
C PHE A 54 -9.86 11.06 -9.92
N THR A 55 -9.99 12.28 -9.39
CA THR A 55 -11.16 13.14 -9.62
C THR A 55 -11.36 13.44 -11.11
N GLN A 56 -10.28 13.73 -11.86
CA GLN A 56 -10.36 13.92 -13.31
C GLN A 56 -10.84 12.65 -14.05
N SER A 57 -10.58 11.48 -13.49
CA SER A 57 -11.04 10.20 -14.01
C SER A 57 -12.44 9.82 -13.51
N GLY A 58 -13.13 10.71 -12.79
CA GLY A 58 -14.46 10.47 -12.21
C GLY A 58 -14.45 9.57 -10.96
N ILE A 59 -13.29 9.38 -10.33
CA ILE A 59 -13.11 8.53 -9.15
C ILE A 59 -12.93 9.42 -7.92
N GLU A 60 -13.87 9.36 -6.98
CA GLU A 60 -13.77 10.05 -5.71
C GLU A 60 -12.88 9.27 -4.74
N LEU A 61 -11.60 9.64 -4.67
CA LEU A 61 -10.65 9.03 -3.76
C LEU A 61 -9.90 10.09 -2.95
N SER A 62 -10.28 10.24 -1.68
CA SER A 62 -9.71 11.29 -0.84
C SER A 62 -8.24 11.06 -0.49
N ARG A 63 -7.48 12.16 -0.39
CA ARG A 63 -6.09 12.18 0.11
C ARG A 63 -5.97 11.51 1.47
N THR A 64 -6.93 11.73 2.36
CA THR A 64 -6.93 11.19 3.72
C THR A 64 -7.05 9.67 3.71
N THR A 65 -7.92 9.13 2.84
CA THR A 65 -8.06 7.69 2.62
C THR A 65 -6.75 7.09 2.11
N MET A 66 -6.15 7.69 1.07
CA MET A 66 -4.88 7.23 0.52
C MET A 66 -3.75 7.27 1.56
N ALA A 67 -3.68 8.34 2.36
CA ALA A 67 -2.68 8.45 3.44
C ALA A 67 -2.83 7.33 4.47
N ARG A 68 -4.07 7.04 4.90
CA ARG A 68 -4.36 5.94 5.83
C ARG A 68 -3.98 4.58 5.24
N TRP A 69 -4.20 4.37 3.94
CA TRP A 69 -3.79 3.15 3.26
C TRP A 69 -2.28 3.00 3.20
N VAL A 70 -1.54 4.06 2.82
CA VAL A 70 -0.08 4.04 2.79
C VAL A 70 0.51 3.67 4.16
N ILE A 71 -0.04 4.21 5.25
CA ILE A 71 0.39 3.88 6.62
C ILE A 71 0.13 2.40 6.92
N GLN A 72 -1.09 1.91 6.71
CA GLN A 72 -1.43 0.50 6.97
C GLN A 72 -0.57 -0.47 6.15
N VAL A 73 -0.28 -0.16 4.88
CA VAL A 73 0.60 -0.99 4.06
C VAL A 73 2.05 -0.93 4.56
N SER A 74 2.53 0.24 5.02
CA SER A 74 3.87 0.37 5.56
C SER A 74 4.12 -0.53 6.78
N GLU A 75 3.11 -0.72 7.63
CA GLU A 75 3.18 -1.66 8.76
C GLU A 75 3.35 -3.12 8.29
N LYS A 76 2.76 -3.48 7.16
CA LYS A 76 2.92 -4.82 6.56
C LYS A 76 4.29 -5.05 5.95
N PHE A 77 5.05 -4.00 5.67
CA PHE A 77 6.44 -4.11 5.19
C PHE A 77 7.47 -4.30 6.32
N ALA A 78 7.06 -4.26 7.59
CA ALA A 78 7.96 -4.51 8.73
C ALA A 78 8.88 -5.74 8.59
N PRO A 79 8.42 -6.95 8.19
CA PRO A 79 9.31 -8.10 8.02
C PRO A 79 10.32 -7.92 6.88
N LEU A 80 9.92 -7.28 5.79
CA LEU A 80 10.82 -6.99 4.67
C LEU A 80 11.90 -5.98 5.09
N TYR A 81 11.50 -4.92 5.79
CA TYR A 81 12.43 -3.95 6.35
C TYR A 81 13.42 -4.60 7.32
N ALA A 82 12.95 -5.49 8.19
CA ALA A 82 13.82 -6.22 9.12
C ALA A 82 14.87 -7.08 8.39
N ALA A 83 14.45 -7.82 7.36
CA ALA A 83 15.36 -8.63 6.55
C ALA A 83 16.38 -7.78 5.78
N LEU A 84 15.95 -6.67 5.19
CA LEU A 84 16.84 -5.72 4.51
C LEU A 84 17.85 -5.11 5.48
N LYS A 85 17.41 -4.76 6.69
CA LYS A 85 18.29 -4.23 7.74
C LYS A 85 19.32 -5.26 8.19
N GLU A 86 18.91 -6.51 8.41
CA GLU A 86 19.83 -7.60 8.77
C GLU A 86 20.89 -7.77 7.67
N HIS A 87 20.47 -7.82 6.41
CA HIS A 87 21.37 -7.96 5.27
C HIS A 87 22.34 -6.77 5.11
N LEU A 88 21.87 -5.55 5.34
CA LEU A 88 22.69 -4.34 5.32
C LEU A 88 23.77 -4.37 6.42
N LEU A 89 23.43 -4.84 7.63
CA LEU A 89 24.36 -4.91 8.76
C LEU A 89 25.42 -6.01 8.62
N GLN A 90 25.26 -6.93 7.67
CA GLN A 90 26.29 -7.93 7.35
C GLN A 90 27.42 -7.36 6.48
N GLN A 91 27.24 -6.16 5.91
CA GLN A 91 28.25 -5.55 5.05
C GLN A 91 29.42 -5.01 5.86
N VAL A 92 30.65 -5.21 5.35
CA VAL A 92 31.88 -4.70 5.99
C VAL A 92 31.90 -3.17 6.00
N VAL A 93 31.32 -2.55 4.97
CA VAL A 93 31.17 -1.10 4.83
C VAL A 93 29.74 -0.81 4.41
N VAL A 94 29.11 0.13 5.10
CA VAL A 94 27.79 0.67 4.75
C VAL A 94 27.98 2.10 4.29
N GLN A 95 27.55 2.40 3.07
CA GLN A 95 27.49 3.77 2.58
C GLN A 95 26.23 4.43 3.12
N ALA A 96 26.31 5.71 3.46
CA ALA A 96 25.16 6.47 3.90
C ALA A 96 25.15 7.81 3.16
N ASP A 97 24.01 8.17 2.60
CA ASP A 97 23.77 9.46 1.97
C ASP A 97 22.79 10.28 2.81
N GLU A 98 23.14 11.53 3.06
CA GLU A 98 22.35 12.46 3.87
C GLU A 98 21.52 13.36 2.94
N THR A 99 20.21 13.16 2.92
CA THR A 99 19.30 14.04 2.19
C THR A 99 18.63 15.03 3.15
N PRO A 100 18.87 16.35 3.05
CA PRO A 100 18.18 17.34 3.87
C PRO A 100 16.68 17.41 3.53
N LEU A 101 15.85 17.44 4.56
CA LEU A 101 14.39 17.50 4.43
C LEU A 101 13.79 18.54 5.39
N ASN A 102 12.74 19.20 4.93
CA ASN A 102 11.92 20.07 5.76
C ASN A 102 10.78 19.25 6.39
N VAL A 103 10.81 19.08 7.71
CA VAL A 103 9.77 18.39 8.45
C VAL A 103 8.77 19.42 8.99
N LEU A 104 7.48 19.11 8.88
CA LEU A 104 6.43 19.99 9.39
C LEU A 104 6.59 20.16 10.91
N LYS A 105 6.54 21.42 11.37
CA LYS A 105 6.64 21.83 12.79
C LYS A 105 8.02 21.62 13.42
N GLU A 106 9.07 21.45 12.61
CA GLU A 106 10.45 21.47 13.08
C GLU A 106 11.15 22.74 12.56
N GLU A 107 11.80 23.49 13.45
CA GLU A 107 12.61 24.66 13.08
C GLU A 107 14.05 24.28 12.71
N LYS A 108 14.47 23.08 13.11
CA LYS A 108 15.82 22.56 12.86
C LYS A 108 15.87 21.86 11.50
N GLN A 109 17.06 21.90 10.90
CA GLN A 109 17.35 21.10 9.72
C GLN A 109 17.22 19.61 10.07
N CYS A 110 16.34 18.91 9.36
CA CYS A 110 16.17 17.46 9.48
C CYS A 110 16.82 16.76 8.27
N TYR A 111 17.12 15.48 8.46
CA TYR A 111 17.79 14.66 7.46
C TYR A 111 17.15 13.28 7.37
N MET A 112 17.10 12.75 6.15
CA MET A 112 16.81 11.34 5.89
C MET A 112 18.11 10.68 5.45
N TRP A 113 18.48 9.63 6.18
CA TRP A 113 19.65 8.81 5.88
C TRP A 113 19.23 7.66 4.98
N LEU A 114 19.85 7.59 3.80
CA LEU A 114 19.73 6.46 2.88
C LEU A 114 20.97 5.58 3.07
N TYR A 115 20.75 4.28 3.24
CA TYR A 115 21.80 3.28 3.45
C TYR A 115 21.81 2.24 2.33
#